data_AF-A0A935R493-F1
#
_entry.id   AF-A0A935R493-F1
#
_cell.length_a   1.000
_cell.length_b   1.000
_cell.length_c   1.000
_cell.angle_alpha   90.00
_cell.angle_beta   90.00
_cell.angle_gamma   90.00
#
_symmetry.space_group_name_H-M   'P 1'
#
loop_
_entity.id
_entity.type
_entity.pdbx_description
1 polymer ?
#
loop_
_entity_poly.entity_id
_entity_poly.type
_entity_poly.pdbx_seq_one_letter_code
_entity_poly.pdbx_strand_id
1 'polypeptide(L)'
;MAEPFKEWFNPSVVAALGERQRQVDPTFPLDRFVREATDGLAAFELKGRVTHIAEALRRALPAEWPAAVDRLLAAAPDSHRR
;
A
#
# COMPACT_ATOMS: atom_id res chain seq x y z
N MET A 1 18.25 1.69 20.71
CA MET A 1 17.06 0.81 20.80
C MET A 1 16.65 0.48 19.38
N ALA A 2 16.41 -0.79 19.04
CA ALA A 2 15.92 -1.15 17.71
C ALA A 2 14.48 -0.62 17.55
N GLU A 3 14.14 -0.11 16.37
CA GLU A 3 12.75 0.29 16.08
C GLU A 3 11.82 -0.94 16.16
N PRO A 4 10.62 -0.80 16.77
CA PRO A 4 9.64 -1.88 16.79
C PRO A 4 9.26 -2.30 15.36
N PHE A 5 9.16 -3.61 15.11
CA PHE A 5 8.83 -4.14 13.78
C PHE A 5 7.53 -3.58 13.17
N LYS A 6 6.56 -3.16 14.01
CA LYS A 6 5.33 -2.50 13.53
C LYS A 6 5.57 -1.16 12.84
N GLU A 7 6.67 -0.48 13.16
CA GLU A 7 7.06 0.78 12.52
C GLU A 7 7.63 0.60 11.11
N TRP A 8 7.79 -0.63 10.64
CA TRP A 8 8.02 -0.89 9.21
C TRP A 8 6.81 -0.48 8.35
N PHE A 9 5.60 -0.59 8.88
CA PHE A 9 4.40 -0.09 8.23
C PHE A 9 4.15 1.35 8.67
N ASN A 10 4.81 2.28 7.97
CA ASN A 10 4.80 3.71 8.25
C ASN A 10 4.39 4.53 7.00
N PRO A 11 4.15 5.84 7.14
CA PRO A 11 3.75 6.71 6.03
C PRO A 11 4.70 6.68 4.83
N SER A 12 6.02 6.54 5.05
CA SER A 12 7.00 6.47 3.95
C SER A 12 6.84 5.20 3.12
N VAL A 13 6.58 4.06 3.76
CA VAL A 13 6.29 2.79 3.07
C VAL A 13 4.96 2.85 2.32
N VAL A 14 3.94 3.47 2.92
CA VAL A 14 2.64 3.72 2.25
C VAL A 14 2.84 4.58 1.00
N ALA A 15 3.58 5.68 1.09
CA ALA A 15 3.86 6.54 -0.06
C ALA A 15 4.62 5.79 -1.16
N ALA A 16 5.65 5.01 -0.81
CA ALA A 16 6.40 4.20 -1.76
C ALA A 16 5.53 3.13 -2.45
N LEU A 17 4.63 2.48 -1.70
CA LEU A 17 3.67 1.53 -2.26
C LEU A 17 2.71 2.21 -3.25
N GLY A 18 2.19 3.39 -2.90
CA GLY A 18 1.31 4.17 -3.77
C GLY A 18 2.02 4.64 -5.04
N GLU A 19 3.28 5.07 -4.94
CA GLU A 19 4.03 5.52 -6.12
C GLU A 19 4.28 4.38 -7.10
N ARG A 20 4.54 3.15 -6.62
CA ARG A 20 4.63 1.97 -7.50
C ARG A 20 3.33 1.72 -8.25
N GLN A 21 2.19 1.89 -7.60
CA GLN A 21 0.90 1.83 -8.28
C GLN A 21 0.79 2.92 -9.35
N ARG A 22 1.14 4.16 -9.00
CA ARG A 22 1.08 5.29 -9.94
C ARG A 22 1.99 5.14 -11.16
N GLN A 23 3.14 4.48 -11.00
CA GLN A 23 4.04 4.16 -12.11
C GLN A 23 3.41 3.21 -13.14
N VAL A 24 2.56 2.28 -12.69
CA VAL A 24 1.86 1.34 -13.58
C VAL A 24 0.59 1.97 -14.16
N ASP A 25 -0.11 2.84 -13.41
CA ASP A 25 -1.28 3.59 -13.87
C ASP A 25 -1.27 5.02 -13.29
N PRO A 26 -1.04 6.04 -14.13
CA PRO A 26 -1.03 7.44 -13.71
C PRO A 26 -2.33 7.93 -13.08
N THR A 27 -3.46 7.24 -13.29
CA THR A 27 -4.76 7.59 -12.71
C THR A 27 -4.93 7.12 -11.26
N PHE A 28 -3.96 6.36 -10.73
CA PHE A 28 -3.97 5.92 -9.34
C PHE A 28 -4.07 7.12 -8.38
N PRO A 29 -5.05 7.13 -7.46
CA PRO A 29 -5.34 8.29 -6.61
C PRO A 29 -4.39 8.35 -5.40
N LEU A 30 -3.11 8.66 -5.66
CA LEU A 30 -2.01 8.60 -4.68
C LEU A 30 -2.32 9.37 -3.39
N ASP A 31 -2.70 10.65 -3.48
CA ASP A 31 -2.93 11.50 -2.30
C ASP A 31 -4.09 10.99 -1.44
N ARG A 32 -5.14 10.47 -2.08
CA ARG A 32 -6.27 9.85 -1.38
C ARG A 32 -5.82 8.58 -0.67
N PHE A 33 -5.09 7.71 -1.37
CA PHE A 33 -4.58 6.47 -0.81
C PHE A 33 -3.67 6.72 0.40
N VAL A 34 -2.68 7.62 0.28
CA VAL A 34 -1.75 7.93 1.37
C VAL A 34 -2.49 8.48 2.59
N ARG A 35 -3.41 9.43 2.39
CA ARG A 35 -4.24 9.96 3.47
C ARG A 35 -5.05 8.85 4.15
N GLU A 36 -5.78 8.04 3.40
CA GLU A 36 -6.62 6.98 3.97
C GLU A 36 -5.83 5.87 4.65
N ALA A 37 -4.66 5.51 4.13
CA ALA A 37 -3.83 4.42 4.65
C ALA A 37 -2.96 4.83 5.85
N THR A 38 -2.84 6.13 6.13
CA THR A 38 -2.08 6.66 7.27
C THR A 38 -2.98 7.18 8.40
N ASP A 39 -4.27 7.35 8.13
CA ASP A 39 -5.25 7.81 9.12
C ASP A 39 -5.39 6.81 10.27
N GLY A 40 -5.11 7.26 11.49
CA GLY A 40 -5.14 6.40 12.68
C GLY A 40 -4.09 5.29 12.73
N LEU A 41 -3.13 5.24 11.79
CA LEU A 41 -2.17 4.13 11.64
C LEU A 41 -1.35 3.86 12.92
N ALA A 42 -0.98 4.93 13.64
CA ALA A 42 -0.20 4.83 14.87
C ALA A 42 -0.89 4.06 16.00
N ALA A 43 -2.24 4.01 16.00
CA ALA A 43 -3.03 3.31 17.01
C ALA A 43 -3.07 1.79 16.78
N PHE A 44 -2.69 1.31 15.60
CA PHE A 44 -2.71 -0.11 15.28
C PHE A 44 -1.41 -0.81 15.68
N GLU A 45 -1.58 -2.03 16.20
CA GLU A 45 -0.53 -3.04 16.21
C GLU A 45 -0.24 -3.58 14.80
N LEU A 46 0.87 -4.31 14.65
CA LEU A 46 1.39 -4.77 13.36
C LEU A 46 0.33 -5.30 12.39
N LYS A 47 -0.47 -6.29 12.81
CA LYS A 47 -1.50 -6.90 11.94
C LYS A 47 -2.58 -5.89 11.54
N GLY A 48 -2.96 -5.01 12.46
CA GLY A 48 -3.93 -3.94 12.20
C GLY A 48 -3.40 -2.95 11.14
N ARG A 49 -2.11 -2.59 11.22
CA ARG A 49 -1.47 -1.74 10.21
C ARG A 49 -1.51 -2.39 8.82
N VAL A 50 -1.17 -3.67 8.73
CA VAL A 50 -1.22 -4.41 7.44
C VAL A 50 -2.63 -4.43 6.87
N THR A 51 -3.64 -4.80 7.66
CA THR A 51 -5.02 -4.86 7.21
C THR A 51 -5.53 -3.48 6.78
N HIS A 52 -5.28 -2.45 7.58
CA HIS A 52 -5.70 -1.08 7.28
C HIS A 52 -5.13 -0.56 5.96
N ILE A 53 -3.83 -0.75 5.73
CA ILE A 53 -3.18 -0.37 4.46
C ILE A 53 -3.75 -1.17 3.29
N ALA A 54 -3.96 -2.48 3.46
CA ALA A 54 -4.53 -3.34 2.41
C ALA A 54 -5.96 -2.92 2.02
N GLU A 55 -6.79 -2.53 2.99
CA GLU A 55 -8.15 -2.03 2.74
C GLU A 55 -8.14 -0.68 2.02
N ALA A 56 -7.26 0.24 2.42
CA ALA A 56 -7.08 1.51 1.71
C ALA A 56 -6.60 1.29 0.27
N LEU A 57 -5.68 0.34 0.05
CA LEU A 57 -5.22 -0.03 -1.29
C LEU A 57 -6.37 -0.62 -2.11
N ARG A 58 -7.17 -1.51 -1.54
CA ARG A 58 -8.34 -2.11 -2.21
C ARG A 58 -9.35 -1.06 -2.68
N ARG A 59 -9.55 0.02 -1.91
CA ARG A 59 -10.41 1.17 -2.29
C ARG A 59 -9.78 2.08 -3.36
N ALA A 60 -8.46 2.05 -3.51
CA ALA A 60 -7.74 2.83 -4.52
C ALA A 60 -7.56 2.08 -5.85
N LEU A 61 -7.74 0.76 -5.85
CA LEU A 61 -7.66 -0.11 -7.03
C LEU A 61 -9.01 -0.24 -7.76
N PRO A 62 -9.01 -0.77 -9.01
CA PRO A 62 -10.23 -1.11 -9.72
C PRO A 62 -11.17 -2.00 -8.90
N ALA A 63 -12.48 -1.85 -9.13
CA ALA A 63 -13.49 -2.63 -8.43
C ALA A 63 -13.51 -4.09 -8.90
N GLU A 64 -13.24 -4.28 -10.19
CA GLU A 64 -13.16 -5.55 -10.88
C GLU A 64 -11.97 -6.36 -10.36
N TRP A 65 -12.26 -7.51 -9.78
CA TRP A 65 -11.25 -8.36 -9.17
C TRP A 65 -10.07 -8.71 -10.09
N PRO A 66 -10.29 -9.16 -11.35
CA PRO A 66 -9.18 -9.47 -12.24
C PRO A 66 -8.27 -8.25 -12.47
N ALA A 67 -8.85 -7.09 -12.75
CA ALA A 67 -8.10 -5.86 -12.96
C ALA A 67 -7.32 -5.45 -11.70
N ALA A 68 -7.92 -5.57 -10.51
CA ALA A 68 -7.21 -5.28 -9.26
C ALA A 68 -6.00 -6.23 -9.05
N VAL A 69 -6.14 -7.52 -9.39
CA VAL A 69 -5.03 -8.49 -9.29
C VAL A 69 -3.93 -8.16 -10.30
N ASP A 70 -4.28 -7.87 -11.55
CA ASP A 70 -3.32 -7.50 -12.59
C ASP A 70 -2.52 -6.25 -12.18
N ARG A 71 -3.21 -5.26 -11.58
CA ARG A 71 -2.59 -4.05 -11.02
C ARG A 71 -1.61 -4.36 -9.88
N LEU A 72 -1.98 -5.27 -8.98
CA LEU A 72 -1.09 -5.69 -7.88
C LEU A 72 0.15 -6.42 -8.41
N LEU A 73 -0.02 -7.32 -9.37
CA LEU A 73 1.08 -8.07 -9.98
C LEU A 73 2.02 -7.17 -10.77
N ALA A 74 1.50 -6.24 -11.56
CA ALA A 74 2.31 -5.32 -12.35
C ALA A 74 3.13 -4.33 -11.49
N ALA A 75 2.64 -3.98 -10.30
CA ALA A 75 3.33 -3.11 -9.36
C ALA A 75 4.23 -3.86 -8.35
N ALA A 76 4.16 -5.19 -8.31
CA ALA A 76 4.99 -6.01 -7.45
C ALA A 76 6.45 -5.93 -7.92
N PRO A 77 7.43 -5.88 -7.00
CA PRO A 77 8.82 -5.99 -7.39
C PRO A 77 9.06 -7.34 -8.07
N ASP A 78 9.93 -7.34 -9.06
CA ASP A 78 10.31 -8.53 -9.80
C ASP A 78 10.97 -9.54 -8.84
N SER A 79 10.19 -10.53 -8.41
CA SER A 79 10.60 -11.53 -7.41
C SER A 79 11.63 -12.52 -7.96
N HIS A 80 12.07 -12.34 -9.21
CA HIS A 80 13.11 -13.11 -9.89
C HIS A 80 14.53 -12.53 -9.80
N ARG A 81 14.76 -11.38 -9.14
CA ARG A 81 16.13 -10.87 -8.95
C ARG A 81 16.68 -11.34 -7.60
N ARG A 82 17.31 -12.53 -7.63
CA ARG A 82 18.17 -13.04 -6.54
C ARG A 82 19.42 -12.20 -6.37
#